data_AF-A0A7X8I1Y1-F1
#
_entry.id   AF-A0A7X8I1Y1-F1
#
_cell.length_a   1.000
_cell.length_b   1.000
_cell.length_c   1.000
_cell.angle_alpha   90.00
_cell.angle_beta   90.00
_cell.angle_gamma   90.00
#
_symmetry.space_group_name_H-M   'P 1'
#
loop_
_entity.id
_entity.type
_entity.pdbx_description
1 polymer ?
#
loop_
_entity_poly.entity_id
_entity_poly.type
_entity_poly.pdbx_seq_one_letter_code
_entity_poly.pdbx_strand_id
1 'polypeptide(L)'
;MNRVKLKDKKNEVKAFKFLLYSFIGVFMFFIPIELRGSRTIPIDHLVNMLKALPYYEPIYGGVLIIIGAIFPFVNGTWNKDRTTTVFSMLNILGVIFLIMLIFNIGPYPLLESDMISFIYKNIVIPVTTIIPIGSIFLAFIMNYGLMELIGVLMRPIMKPIWKTPGRSAIDAVTAFVGSYSVALLITNRAYKEGKYTEREASIIGSGFTTVAVTIMIIVAKTSGIIEHWTFYFLFTLAVTFTVTAITSRIYPLNRKPETYYKGKDGDIEPDLKGNPFKIAWQEAMAVLNESSPLLENIWRNLKDGIRLAISIAPNIISIGVLGLIIANYTPLFDILGYLFYPITLILRIPEPLLAAKASAISISEML
;
A
#
# COMPACT_ATOMS: atom_id res chain seq x y z
N MET A 1 20.14 40.95 22.91
CA MET A 1 20.81 40.52 21.66
C MET A 1 21.07 38.99 21.60
N ASN A 2 21.67 38.37 22.62
CA ASN A 2 21.98 36.92 22.60
C ASN A 2 20.77 35.98 22.58
N ARG A 3 19.65 36.31 23.25
CA ARG A 3 18.43 35.47 23.24
C ARG A 3 17.72 35.42 21.87
N VAL A 4 17.81 36.49 21.08
CA VAL A 4 17.20 36.56 19.73
C VAL A 4 18.03 35.71 18.76
N LYS A 5 19.36 35.90 18.72
CA LYS A 5 20.27 35.06 17.92
C LYS A 5 20.19 33.56 18.25
N LEU A 6 19.96 33.19 19.51
CA LEU A 6 19.76 31.78 19.91
C LEU A 6 18.41 31.20 19.46
N LYS A 7 17.37 32.03 19.34
CA LYS A 7 16.04 31.62 18.87
C LYS A 7 16.03 31.43 17.35
N ASP A 8 16.70 32.31 16.62
CA ASP A 8 16.85 32.21 15.16
C ASP A 8 17.70 31.00 14.76
N LYS A 9 18.84 30.76 15.45
CA LYS A 9 19.69 29.59 15.20
C LYS A 9 18.98 28.26 15.51
N LYS A 10 18.08 28.24 16.51
CA LYS A 10 17.22 27.07 16.79
C LYS A 10 16.18 26.83 15.70
N ASN A 11 15.66 27.89 15.08
CA ASN A 11 14.71 27.78 13.97
C ASN A 11 15.39 27.31 12.68
N GLU A 12 16.60 27.76 12.38
CA GLU A 12 17.40 27.30 11.24
C GLU A 12 17.74 25.82 11.34
N VAL A 13 18.18 25.34 12.52
CA VAL A 13 18.47 23.91 12.74
C VAL A 13 17.21 23.05 12.58
N LYS A 14 16.04 23.56 12.99
CA LYS A 14 14.76 22.85 12.83
C LYS A 14 14.33 22.80 11.36
N ALA A 15 14.41 23.93 10.64
CA ALA A 15 14.14 23.97 9.22
C ALA A 15 15.07 23.02 8.45
N PHE A 16 16.36 22.99 8.79
CA PHE A 16 17.32 22.05 8.21
C PHE A 16 16.95 20.59 8.51
N LYS A 17 16.61 20.26 9.77
CA LYS A 17 16.16 18.91 10.13
C LYS A 17 14.90 18.50 9.37
N PHE A 18 13.92 19.39 9.26
CA PHE A 18 12.71 19.18 8.46
C PHE A 18 13.05 18.86 7.00
N LEU A 19 13.87 19.71 6.37
CA LEU A 19 14.26 19.55 4.98
C LEU A 19 15.04 18.25 4.77
N LEU A 20 15.97 17.92 5.67
CA LEU A 20 16.74 16.69 5.62
C LEU A 20 15.85 15.45 5.77
N TYR A 21 14.97 15.43 6.76
CA TYR A 21 14.07 14.29 7.00
C TYR A 21 13.06 14.14 5.86
N SER A 22 12.47 15.25 5.41
CA SER A 22 11.59 15.26 4.24
C SER A 22 12.32 14.77 2.99
N PHE A 23 13.56 15.20 2.78
CA PHE A 23 14.38 14.75 1.65
C PHE A 23 14.65 13.24 1.72
N ILE A 24 15.00 12.71 2.89
CA ILE A 24 15.20 11.25 3.05
C ILE A 24 13.92 10.49 2.73
N GLY A 25 12.78 10.93 3.27
CA GLY A 25 11.47 10.31 2.97
C GLY A 25 11.15 10.36 1.47
N VAL A 26 11.29 11.54 0.86
CA VAL A 26 11.01 11.73 -0.57
C VAL A 26 11.95 10.90 -1.45
N PHE A 27 13.24 10.92 -1.16
CA PHE A 27 14.25 10.16 -1.90
C PHE A 27 13.97 8.66 -1.85
N MET A 28 13.71 8.12 -0.67
CA MET A 28 13.53 6.68 -0.47
C MET A 28 12.26 6.12 -1.13
N PHE A 29 11.19 6.91 -1.20
CA PHE A 29 9.89 6.47 -1.73
C PHE A 29 9.56 6.93 -3.15
N PHE A 30 10.16 8.03 -3.63
CA PHE A 30 9.69 8.68 -4.87
C PHE A 30 10.76 8.90 -5.94
N ILE A 31 12.05 8.78 -5.62
CA ILE A 31 13.12 9.07 -6.57
C ILE A 31 13.69 7.76 -7.10
N PRO A 32 13.30 7.28 -8.31
CA PRO A 32 13.85 6.06 -8.86
C PRO A 32 15.33 6.24 -9.19
N ILE A 33 16.15 5.30 -8.76
CA ILE A 33 17.59 5.22 -9.06
C ILE A 33 17.88 3.97 -9.86
N GLU A 34 18.88 4.06 -10.74
CA GLU A 34 19.38 2.91 -11.48
C GLU A 34 20.52 2.25 -10.70
N LEU A 35 20.33 0.99 -10.31
CA LEU A 35 21.33 0.21 -9.61
C LEU A 35 21.29 -1.22 -10.15
N ARG A 36 22.45 -1.76 -10.53
CA ARG A 36 22.60 -3.11 -11.10
C ARG A 36 21.66 -3.40 -12.29
N GLY A 37 21.43 -2.40 -13.16
CA GLY A 37 20.58 -2.53 -14.35
C GLY A 37 19.07 -2.51 -14.10
N SER A 38 18.62 -2.31 -12.86
CA SER A 38 17.22 -2.08 -12.52
C SER A 38 17.00 -0.62 -12.12
N ARG A 39 15.99 0.04 -12.70
CA ARG A 39 15.58 1.41 -12.35
C ARG A 39 14.32 1.35 -11.50
N THR A 40 14.48 1.52 -10.20
CA THR A 40 13.41 1.43 -9.19
C THR A 40 13.73 2.32 -7.99
N ILE A 41 12.79 2.46 -7.05
CA ILE A 41 12.98 3.28 -5.85
C ILE A 41 14.02 2.67 -4.89
N PRO A 42 14.74 3.47 -4.08
CA PRO A 42 15.78 2.98 -3.18
C PRO A 42 15.33 1.88 -2.22
N ILE A 43 14.09 1.94 -1.72
CA ILE A 43 13.54 0.90 -0.83
C ILE A 43 13.44 -0.45 -1.55
N ASP A 44 13.05 -0.46 -2.82
CA ASP A 44 12.95 -1.70 -3.60
C ASP A 44 14.35 -2.29 -3.86
N HIS A 45 15.37 -1.46 -4.06
CA HIS A 45 16.76 -1.93 -4.10
C HIS A 45 17.19 -2.59 -2.79
N LEU A 46 16.78 -2.06 -1.63
CA LEU A 46 17.05 -2.69 -0.33
C LEU A 46 16.31 -4.03 -0.19
N VAL A 47 15.06 -4.11 -0.65
CA VAL A 47 14.27 -5.36 -0.69
C VAL A 47 14.98 -6.40 -1.55
N ASN A 48 15.36 -6.04 -2.77
CA ASN A 48 16.03 -6.94 -3.70
C ASN A 48 17.41 -7.38 -3.19
N MET A 49 18.12 -6.51 -2.48
CA MET A 49 19.38 -6.87 -1.82
C MET A 49 19.18 -7.91 -0.70
N LEU A 50 18.12 -7.80 0.10
CA LEU A 50 17.80 -8.81 1.12
C LEU A 50 17.34 -10.12 0.48
N LYS A 51 16.49 -10.05 -0.55
CA LYS A 51 16.04 -11.24 -1.30
C LYS A 51 17.19 -12.02 -1.94
N ALA A 52 18.26 -11.33 -2.33
CA ALA A 52 19.45 -11.96 -2.88
C ALA A 52 20.30 -12.73 -1.85
N LEU A 53 20.01 -12.61 -0.55
CA LEU A 53 20.72 -13.38 0.48
C LEU A 53 20.36 -14.88 0.35
N PRO A 54 21.35 -15.78 0.49
CA PRO A 54 21.10 -17.22 0.44
C PRO A 54 20.04 -17.65 1.45
N TYR A 55 19.09 -18.48 1.03
CA TYR A 55 18.00 -19.01 1.86
C TYR A 55 17.07 -17.95 2.47
N TYR A 56 17.14 -16.68 2.04
CA TYR A 56 16.26 -15.64 2.56
C TYR A 56 14.80 -15.99 2.33
N GLU A 57 14.43 -16.31 1.09
CA GLU A 57 13.05 -16.66 0.73
C GLU A 57 12.44 -17.74 1.63
N PRO A 58 12.99 -18.98 1.70
CA PRO A 58 12.37 -20.06 2.47
C PRO A 58 12.36 -19.79 3.98
N ILE A 59 13.42 -19.19 4.53
CA ILE A 59 13.53 -18.96 5.98
C ILE A 59 12.64 -17.79 6.40
N TYR A 60 12.80 -16.63 5.76
CA TYR A 60 12.09 -15.42 6.14
C TYR A 60 10.58 -15.57 5.92
N GLY A 61 10.16 -15.98 4.71
CA GLY A 61 8.75 -16.16 4.40
C GLY A 61 8.11 -17.27 5.24
N GLY A 62 8.83 -18.39 5.43
CA GLY A 62 8.34 -19.50 6.23
C GLY A 62 8.08 -19.10 7.69
N VAL A 63 9.06 -18.44 8.32
CA VAL A 63 8.94 -17.95 9.69
C VAL A 63 7.77 -16.96 9.84
N LEU A 64 7.62 -16.01 8.92
CA LEU A 64 6.52 -15.05 8.98
C LEU A 64 5.14 -15.70 8.86
N ILE A 65 4.97 -16.63 7.92
CA ILE A 65 3.70 -17.34 7.74
C ILE A 65 3.36 -18.16 8.99
N ILE A 66 4.33 -18.92 9.52
CA ILE A 66 4.13 -19.76 10.70
C ILE A 66 3.77 -18.91 11.92
N ILE A 67 4.57 -17.86 12.21
CA ILE A 67 4.29 -16.97 13.34
C ILE A 67 2.94 -16.27 13.14
N GLY A 68 2.68 -15.77 11.94
CA GLY A 68 1.45 -15.07 11.59
C GLY A 68 0.20 -15.92 11.76
N ALA A 69 0.30 -17.21 11.44
CA ALA A 69 -0.80 -18.14 11.61
C ALA A 69 -1.02 -18.54 13.07
N ILE A 70 0.05 -18.68 13.86
CA ILE A 70 -0.03 -19.10 15.27
C ILE A 70 -0.48 -17.94 16.18
N PHE A 71 -0.06 -16.71 15.90
CA PHE A 71 -0.23 -15.54 16.78
C PHE A 71 -1.70 -15.28 17.21
N PRO A 72 -2.72 -15.38 16.34
CA PRO A 72 -4.12 -15.19 16.72
C PRO A 72 -4.64 -16.26 17.69
N PHE A 73 -4.15 -17.50 17.59
CA PHE A 73 -4.56 -18.62 18.44
C PHE A 73 -3.91 -18.52 19.82
N VAL A 74 -2.62 -18.19 19.89
CA VAL A 74 -1.90 -18.02 21.16
C VAL A 74 -2.46 -16.84 21.97
N ASN A 75 -2.78 -15.73 21.30
CA ASN A 75 -3.35 -14.56 21.98
C ASN A 75 -4.87 -14.66 22.23
N GLY A 76 -5.52 -15.76 21.85
CA GLY A 76 -6.97 -15.93 21.98
C GLY A 76 -7.80 -14.92 21.18
N THR A 77 -7.22 -14.30 20.15
CA THR A 77 -7.92 -13.27 19.35
C THR A 77 -8.60 -13.82 18.10
N TRP A 78 -8.41 -15.11 17.80
CA TRP A 78 -8.85 -15.75 16.56
C TRP A 78 -10.38 -15.77 16.36
N ASN A 79 -11.18 -15.72 17.43
CA ASN A 79 -12.64 -15.86 17.37
C ASN A 79 -13.43 -14.61 17.83
N LYS A 80 -12.82 -13.42 17.77
CA LYS A 80 -13.47 -12.18 18.23
C LYS A 80 -14.76 -11.85 17.49
N ASP A 81 -14.79 -12.12 16.19
CA ASP A 81 -15.94 -11.91 15.30
C ASP A 81 -15.83 -12.83 14.09
N ARG A 82 -16.90 -12.97 13.31
CA ARG A 82 -16.95 -13.87 12.15
C ARG A 82 -15.82 -13.62 11.14
N THR A 83 -15.48 -12.37 10.90
CA THR A 83 -14.43 -11.98 9.94
C THR A 83 -13.08 -12.43 10.44
N THR A 84 -12.76 -12.12 11.70
CA THR A 84 -11.51 -12.55 12.34
C THR A 84 -11.38 -14.07 12.38
N THR A 85 -12.48 -14.80 12.62
CA THR A 85 -12.50 -16.28 12.56
C THR A 85 -12.15 -16.78 11.16
N VAL A 86 -12.77 -16.23 10.12
CA VAL A 86 -12.51 -16.63 8.73
C VAL A 86 -11.04 -16.39 8.37
N PHE A 87 -10.50 -15.19 8.62
CA PHE A 87 -9.08 -14.90 8.35
C PHE A 87 -8.12 -15.77 9.19
N SER A 88 -8.48 -16.09 10.42
CA SER A 88 -7.67 -17.01 11.25
C SER A 88 -7.66 -18.43 10.69
N MET A 89 -8.75 -18.90 10.09
CA MET A 89 -8.80 -20.20 9.41
C MET A 89 -8.04 -20.19 8.07
N LEU A 90 -8.14 -19.09 7.31
CA LEU A 90 -7.33 -18.88 6.10
C LEU A 90 -5.83 -18.90 6.43
N ASN A 91 -5.44 -18.35 7.58
CA ASN A 91 -4.06 -18.42 8.02
C ASN A 91 -3.54 -19.86 8.18
N ILE A 92 -4.37 -20.77 8.68
CA ILE A 92 -4.03 -22.20 8.80
C ILE A 92 -3.81 -22.80 7.41
N LEU A 93 -4.68 -22.50 6.44
CA LEU A 93 -4.50 -22.92 5.05
C LEU A 93 -3.18 -22.40 4.47
N GLY A 94 -2.78 -21.18 4.83
CA GLY A 94 -1.51 -20.61 4.39
C GLY A 94 -0.30 -21.41 4.88
N VAL A 95 -0.35 -21.94 6.11
CA VAL A 95 0.69 -22.86 6.63
C VAL A 95 0.67 -24.18 5.87
N ILE A 96 -0.51 -24.71 5.54
CA ILE A 96 -0.63 -25.93 4.74
C ILE A 96 0.02 -25.75 3.37
N PHE A 97 -0.29 -24.67 2.65
CA PHE A 97 0.34 -24.39 1.35
C PHE A 97 1.85 -24.18 1.45
N LEU A 98 2.34 -23.56 2.54
CA LEU A 98 3.77 -23.44 2.78
C LEU A 98 4.43 -24.81 2.98
N ILE A 99 3.83 -25.71 3.77
CA ILE A 99 4.32 -27.08 3.96
C ILE A 99 4.36 -27.82 2.62
N MET A 100 3.30 -27.70 1.81
CA MET A 100 3.24 -28.28 0.47
C MET A 100 4.39 -27.78 -0.41
N LEU A 101 4.68 -26.49 -0.38
CA LEU A 101 5.78 -25.88 -1.14
C LEU A 101 7.17 -26.35 -0.67
N ILE A 102 7.42 -26.35 0.65
CA ILE A 102 8.74 -26.68 1.22
C ILE A 102 9.07 -28.16 1.03
N PHE A 103 8.11 -29.04 1.32
CA PHE A 103 8.32 -30.48 1.23
C PHE A 103 8.00 -31.05 -0.16
N ASN A 104 7.48 -30.22 -1.06
CA ASN A 104 7.00 -30.62 -2.39
C ASN A 104 5.94 -31.74 -2.32
N ILE A 105 5.03 -31.65 -1.35
CA ILE A 105 3.97 -32.63 -1.07
C ILE A 105 2.63 -31.99 -1.43
N GLY A 106 1.85 -32.61 -2.32
CA GLY A 106 0.54 -32.07 -2.70
C GLY A 106 0.04 -32.53 -4.07
N PRO A 107 -1.16 -32.09 -4.49
CA PRO A 107 -1.65 -32.29 -5.84
C PRO A 107 -0.67 -31.65 -6.84
N TYR A 108 -0.26 -32.41 -7.86
CA TYR A 108 0.69 -31.96 -8.89
C TYR A 108 0.38 -30.57 -9.45
N PRO A 109 -0.89 -30.24 -9.80
CA PRO A 109 -1.18 -28.94 -10.40
C PRO A 109 -0.93 -27.75 -9.46
N LEU A 110 -0.97 -27.94 -8.12
CA LEU A 110 -0.70 -26.86 -7.16
C LEU A 110 0.80 -26.62 -6.93
N LEU A 111 1.63 -27.62 -7.25
CA LEU A 111 3.08 -27.55 -7.09
C LEU A 111 3.78 -26.98 -8.34
N GLU A 112 3.02 -26.72 -9.41
CA GLU A 112 3.51 -26.01 -10.58
C GLU A 112 4.02 -24.61 -10.23
N SER A 113 4.98 -24.12 -11.02
CA SER A 113 5.74 -22.90 -10.70
C SER A 113 4.89 -21.62 -10.69
N ASP A 114 3.75 -21.65 -11.39
CA ASP A 114 2.79 -20.55 -11.54
C ASP A 114 1.68 -20.56 -10.47
N MET A 115 1.66 -21.56 -9.58
CA MET A 115 0.66 -21.70 -8.52
C MET A 115 1.20 -21.27 -7.14
N ILE A 116 1.44 -22.20 -6.22
CA ILE A 116 1.87 -21.86 -4.85
C ILE A 116 3.22 -21.14 -4.87
N SER A 117 4.15 -21.59 -5.72
CA SER A 117 5.49 -21.00 -5.84
C SER A 117 5.45 -19.55 -6.32
N PHE A 118 4.56 -19.23 -7.27
CA PHE A 118 4.37 -17.89 -7.80
C PHE A 118 3.91 -16.92 -6.72
N ILE A 119 2.81 -17.26 -6.02
CA ILE A 119 2.28 -16.41 -4.94
C ILE A 119 3.33 -16.21 -3.85
N TYR A 120 4.03 -17.29 -3.45
CA TYR A 120 5.05 -17.21 -2.42
C TYR A 120 6.20 -16.29 -2.82
N LYS A 121 6.84 -16.54 -3.96
CA LYS A 121 8.07 -15.85 -4.38
C LYS A 121 7.84 -14.43 -4.91
N ASN A 122 6.74 -14.21 -5.63
CA ASN A 122 6.49 -12.95 -6.32
C ASN A 122 5.58 -12.00 -5.52
N ILE A 123 4.81 -12.51 -4.55
CA ILE A 123 3.88 -11.69 -3.76
C ILE A 123 4.25 -11.72 -2.28
N VAL A 124 4.27 -12.90 -1.64
CA VAL A 124 4.48 -12.99 -0.19
C VAL A 124 5.84 -12.44 0.21
N ILE A 125 6.94 -12.92 -0.39
CA ILE A 125 8.28 -12.46 -0.02
C ILE A 125 8.45 -10.95 -0.28
N PRO A 126 8.19 -10.41 -1.48
CA PRO A 126 8.42 -8.99 -1.75
C PRO A 126 7.56 -8.08 -0.86
N VAL A 127 6.27 -8.39 -0.68
CA VAL A 127 5.35 -7.59 0.14
C VAL A 127 5.73 -7.65 1.63
N THR A 128 6.06 -8.83 2.14
CA THR A 128 6.41 -8.96 3.56
C THR A 128 7.78 -8.38 3.89
N THR A 129 8.72 -8.35 2.94
CA THR A 129 10.03 -7.69 3.10
C THR A 129 9.93 -6.17 2.96
N ILE A 130 9.15 -5.64 2.02
CA ILE A 130 9.05 -4.20 1.79
C ILE A 130 8.34 -3.48 2.95
N ILE A 131 7.40 -4.12 3.62
CA ILE A 131 6.62 -3.48 4.70
C ILE A 131 7.49 -3.05 5.89
N PRO A 132 8.34 -3.90 6.51
CA PRO A 132 9.22 -3.50 7.59
C PRO A 132 10.28 -2.47 7.17
N ILE A 133 10.81 -2.57 5.96
CA ILE A 133 11.80 -1.61 5.44
C ILE A 133 11.13 -0.27 5.21
N GLY A 134 9.98 -0.27 4.52
CA GLY A 134 9.17 0.91 4.29
C GLY A 134 8.74 1.57 5.60
N SER A 135 8.43 0.80 6.65
CA SER A 135 8.03 1.40 7.93
C SER A 135 9.15 2.16 8.63
N ILE A 136 10.43 1.81 8.42
CA ILE A 136 11.57 2.64 8.89
C ILE A 136 11.49 4.04 8.25
N PHE A 137 11.31 4.07 6.93
CA PHE A 137 11.30 5.33 6.19
C PHE A 137 9.98 6.10 6.32
N LEU A 138 8.89 5.41 6.69
CA LEU A 138 7.59 6.01 6.96
C LEU A 138 7.66 7.10 8.04
N ALA A 139 8.58 6.95 9.02
CA ALA A 139 8.81 7.96 10.05
C ALA A 139 9.11 9.33 9.44
N PHE A 140 9.91 9.35 8.37
CA PHE A 140 10.36 10.56 7.68
C PHE A 140 9.22 11.33 7.00
N ILE A 141 8.19 10.62 6.53
CA ILE A 141 7.00 11.19 5.91
C ILE A 141 5.98 11.61 6.96
N MET A 142 5.69 10.72 7.92
CA MET A 142 4.53 10.83 8.81
C MET A 142 4.78 11.67 10.06
N ASN A 143 5.99 11.61 10.62
CA ASN A 143 6.25 12.10 11.97
C ASN A 143 7.03 13.42 12.01
N TYR A 144 7.51 13.92 10.87
CA TYR A 144 8.36 15.12 10.81
C TYR A 144 7.79 16.25 9.94
N GLY A 145 6.47 16.32 9.77
CA GLY A 145 5.81 17.49 9.19
C GLY A 145 5.61 17.47 7.67
N LEU A 146 6.20 16.52 6.94
CA LEU A 146 6.05 16.47 5.48
C LEU A 146 4.60 16.19 5.09
N MET A 147 3.96 15.24 5.78
CA MET A 147 2.54 14.93 5.58
C MET A 147 1.65 16.14 5.83
N GLU A 148 1.93 16.94 6.86
CA GLU A 148 1.17 18.14 7.18
C GLU A 148 1.39 19.24 6.14
N LEU A 149 2.63 19.42 5.68
CA LEU A 149 2.94 20.40 4.64
C LEU A 149 2.16 20.11 3.36
N ILE A 150 2.27 18.88 2.85
CA ILE A 150 1.55 18.47 1.64
C ILE A 150 0.06 18.46 1.89
N GLY A 151 -0.38 18.06 3.08
CA GLY A 151 -1.78 17.99 3.45
C GLY A 151 -2.48 19.33 3.34
N VAL A 152 -1.90 20.37 3.94
CA VAL A 152 -2.46 21.73 3.86
C VAL A 152 -2.52 22.24 2.41
N LEU A 153 -1.49 21.99 1.61
CA LEU A 153 -1.43 22.44 0.21
C LEU A 153 -2.42 21.69 -0.69
N MET A 154 -2.62 20.39 -0.45
CA MET A 154 -3.45 19.53 -1.30
C MET A 154 -4.91 19.48 -0.84
N ARG A 155 -5.24 19.96 0.36
CA ARG A 155 -6.61 19.99 0.89
C ARG A 155 -7.65 20.62 -0.06
N PRO A 156 -7.38 21.74 -0.77
CA PRO A 156 -8.33 22.34 -1.72
C PRO A 156 -8.70 21.43 -2.89
N ILE A 157 -7.86 20.42 -3.18
CA ILE A 157 -8.06 19.48 -4.28
C ILE A 157 -8.64 18.17 -3.74
N MET A 158 -8.03 17.61 -2.69
CA MET A 158 -8.37 16.29 -2.16
C MET A 158 -9.76 16.23 -1.54
N LYS A 159 -10.10 17.23 -0.71
CA LYS A 159 -11.37 17.25 0.03
C LYS A 159 -12.59 17.38 -0.90
N PRO A 160 -12.66 18.33 -1.84
CA PRO A 160 -13.84 18.43 -2.71
C PRO A 160 -13.92 17.31 -3.74
N ILE A 161 -12.80 16.83 -4.29
CA ILE A 161 -12.84 15.83 -5.37
C ILE A 161 -13.00 14.42 -4.81
N TRP A 162 -12.23 14.01 -3.81
CA TRP A 162 -12.21 12.62 -3.33
C TRP A 162 -12.79 12.42 -1.92
N LYS A 163 -13.21 13.50 -1.23
CA LYS A 163 -13.70 13.44 0.16
C LYS A 163 -12.67 12.83 1.12
N THR A 164 -11.39 13.06 0.86
CA THR A 164 -10.29 12.63 1.70
C THR A 164 -9.49 13.85 2.20
N PRO A 165 -8.76 13.74 3.32
CA PRO A 165 -7.91 14.82 3.81
C PRO A 165 -6.82 15.13 2.80
N GLY A 166 -6.31 16.36 2.80
CA GLY A 166 -5.21 16.75 1.91
C GLY A 166 -3.99 15.84 2.06
N ARG A 167 -3.71 15.36 3.28
CA ARG A 167 -2.63 14.41 3.60
C ARG A 167 -2.64 13.16 2.71
N SER A 168 -3.82 12.73 2.24
CA SER A 168 -3.98 11.55 1.37
C SER A 168 -3.35 11.69 -0.02
N ALA A 169 -2.94 12.91 -0.42
CA ALA A 169 -2.19 13.10 -1.66
C ALA A 169 -0.84 12.36 -1.63
N ILE A 170 -0.24 12.22 -0.45
CA ILE A 170 0.99 11.43 -0.29
C ILE A 170 0.70 9.97 -0.59
N ASP A 171 -0.38 9.38 -0.06
CA ASP A 171 -0.77 8.00 -0.35
C ASP A 171 -0.97 7.78 -1.85
N ALA A 172 -1.67 8.71 -2.52
CA ALA A 172 -1.90 8.64 -3.96
C ALA A 172 -0.59 8.62 -4.75
N VAL A 173 0.31 9.59 -4.54
CA VAL A 173 1.59 9.62 -5.25
C VAL A 173 2.46 8.41 -4.88
N THR A 174 2.42 7.96 -3.63
CA THR A 174 3.24 6.82 -3.17
C THR A 174 2.82 5.52 -3.85
N ALA A 175 1.51 5.33 -4.08
CA ALA A 175 1.01 4.14 -4.74
C ALA A 175 1.52 4.04 -6.19
N PHE A 176 1.52 5.16 -6.92
CA PHE A 176 2.00 5.19 -8.30
C PHE A 176 3.52 5.04 -8.42
N VAL A 177 4.27 5.83 -7.64
CA VAL A 177 5.72 5.93 -7.81
C VAL A 177 6.46 4.80 -7.12
N GLY A 178 5.96 4.35 -5.96
CA GLY A 178 6.60 3.33 -5.16
C GLY A 178 5.95 1.97 -5.34
N SER A 179 4.96 1.68 -4.50
CA SER A 179 4.26 0.41 -4.47
C SER A 179 2.93 0.55 -3.75
N TYR A 180 1.92 -0.17 -4.23
CA TYR A 180 0.61 -0.24 -3.58
C TYR A 180 0.72 -0.67 -2.10
N SER A 181 1.63 -1.60 -1.77
CA SER A 181 1.81 -2.09 -0.40
C SER A 181 2.35 -1.01 0.52
N VAL A 182 3.21 -0.14 -0.01
CA VAL A 182 3.77 1.01 0.72
C VAL A 182 2.68 2.06 0.96
N ALA A 183 1.88 2.38 -0.05
CA ALA A 183 0.78 3.31 0.11
C ALA A 183 -0.22 2.81 1.17
N LEU A 184 -0.58 1.53 1.14
CA LEU A 184 -1.47 0.93 2.14
C LEU A 184 -0.85 0.97 3.55
N LEU A 185 0.47 0.82 3.67
CA LEU A 185 1.18 0.96 4.93
C LEU A 185 1.06 2.39 5.48
N ILE A 186 1.22 3.42 4.64
CA ILE A 186 0.99 4.83 5.00
C ILE A 186 -0.45 5.01 5.48
N THR A 187 -1.43 4.54 4.70
CA THR A 187 -2.85 4.68 5.02
C THR A 187 -3.21 4.02 6.34
N ASN A 188 -2.76 2.79 6.57
CA ASN A 188 -3.00 2.06 7.82
C ASN A 188 -2.36 2.78 9.01
N ARG A 189 -1.17 3.36 8.83
CA ARG A 189 -0.50 4.10 9.89
C ARG A 189 -1.22 5.40 10.23
N ALA A 190 -1.54 6.19 9.21
CA ALA A 190 -2.29 7.42 9.34
C ALA A 190 -3.65 7.18 10.02
N TYR A 191 -4.34 6.10 9.66
CA TYR A 191 -5.58 5.68 10.33
C TYR A 191 -5.36 5.39 11.82
N LYS A 192 -4.34 4.60 12.19
CA LYS A 192 -4.01 4.26 13.59
C LYS A 192 -3.54 5.45 14.43
N GLU A 193 -2.94 6.44 13.80
CA GLU A 193 -2.51 7.69 14.42
C GLU A 193 -3.66 8.72 14.54
N GLY A 194 -4.85 8.42 14.01
CA GLY A 194 -6.01 9.32 14.10
C GLY A 194 -6.01 10.43 13.05
N LYS A 195 -5.17 10.32 12.01
CA LYS A 195 -5.12 11.27 10.89
C LYS A 195 -6.22 11.03 9.85
N TYR A 196 -6.73 9.79 9.77
CA TYR A 196 -7.83 9.39 8.89
C TYR A 196 -8.96 8.77 9.69
N THR A 197 -10.19 8.95 9.22
CA THR A 197 -11.37 8.19 9.64
C THR A 197 -11.45 6.84 8.91
N GLU A 198 -12.32 5.92 9.36
CA GLU A 198 -12.55 4.64 8.69
C GLU A 198 -13.00 4.85 7.23
N ARG A 199 -13.92 5.82 7.01
CA ARG A 199 -14.38 6.20 5.66
C ARG A 199 -13.22 6.64 4.77
N GLU A 200 -12.40 7.57 5.24
CA GLU A 200 -11.29 8.12 4.46
C GLU A 200 -10.23 7.05 4.18
N ALA A 201 -9.85 6.26 5.19
CA ALA A 201 -8.91 5.15 5.01
C ALA A 201 -9.44 4.10 4.02
N SER A 202 -10.75 3.84 4.02
CA SER A 202 -11.39 2.94 3.06
C SER A 202 -11.37 3.50 1.63
N ILE A 203 -11.61 4.79 1.44
CA ILE A 203 -11.53 5.45 0.13
C ILE A 203 -10.09 5.41 -0.40
N ILE A 204 -9.12 5.79 0.44
CA ILE A 204 -7.70 5.81 0.07
C ILE A 204 -7.22 4.39 -0.27
N GLY A 205 -7.51 3.43 0.62
CA GLY A 205 -7.08 2.04 0.47
C GLY A 205 -7.82 1.23 -0.61
N SER A 206 -8.89 1.76 -1.21
CA SER A 206 -9.57 1.10 -2.34
C SER A 206 -9.38 1.83 -3.66
N GLY A 207 -9.12 3.15 -3.63
CA GLY A 207 -9.07 3.97 -4.82
C GLY A 207 -7.71 4.59 -5.16
N PHE A 208 -6.84 4.81 -4.18
CA PHE A 208 -5.50 5.38 -4.41
C PHE A 208 -4.40 4.34 -4.41
N THR A 209 -4.59 3.20 -3.76
CA THR A 209 -3.66 2.06 -3.77
C THR A 209 -3.74 1.31 -5.11
N THR A 210 -3.10 1.88 -6.11
CA THR A 210 -3.20 1.48 -7.52
C THR A 210 -1.95 0.75 -8.00
N VAL A 211 -1.99 0.23 -9.23
CA VAL A 211 -0.86 -0.47 -9.84
C VAL A 211 0.32 0.49 -10.03
N ALA A 212 1.50 0.07 -9.58
CA ALA A 212 2.72 0.86 -9.70
C ALA A 212 3.14 1.04 -11.17
N VAL A 213 3.77 2.18 -11.47
CA VAL A 213 4.28 2.54 -12.81
C VAL A 213 5.18 1.45 -13.39
N THR A 214 5.97 0.77 -12.55
CA THR A 214 6.86 -0.32 -12.98
C THR A 214 6.10 -1.51 -13.59
N ILE A 215 5.00 -1.93 -12.95
CA ILE A 215 4.13 -2.99 -13.49
C ILE A 215 3.40 -2.50 -14.74
N MET A 216 2.94 -1.24 -14.76
CA MET A 216 2.34 -0.65 -15.97
C MET A 216 3.31 -0.70 -17.17
N ILE A 217 4.60 -0.43 -16.97
CA ILE A 217 5.62 -0.55 -18.02
C ILE A 217 5.75 -2.00 -18.50
N ILE A 218 5.76 -2.98 -17.58
CA ILE A 218 5.84 -4.40 -17.93
C ILE A 218 4.62 -4.80 -18.76
N VAL A 219 3.41 -4.45 -18.32
CA VAL A 219 2.16 -4.70 -19.05
C VAL A 219 2.17 -4.03 -20.42
N ALA A 220 2.64 -2.79 -20.50
CA ALA A 220 2.74 -2.08 -21.78
C ALA A 220 3.73 -2.75 -22.75
N LYS A 221 4.85 -3.29 -22.24
CA LYS A 221 5.81 -4.06 -23.03
C LYS A 221 5.25 -5.40 -23.50
N THR A 222 4.62 -6.17 -22.60
CA THR A 222 4.07 -7.49 -22.94
C THR A 222 2.87 -7.38 -23.89
N SER A 223 2.10 -6.30 -23.79
CA SER A 223 0.95 -6.04 -24.66
C SER A 223 1.31 -5.35 -25.97
N GLY A 224 2.60 -5.01 -26.19
CA GLY A 224 3.05 -4.34 -27.41
C GLY A 224 2.62 -2.87 -27.56
N ILE A 225 2.19 -2.21 -26.48
CA ILE A 225 1.70 -0.81 -26.50
C ILE A 225 2.69 0.20 -25.90
N ILE A 226 3.94 -0.21 -25.65
CA ILE A 226 4.95 0.64 -25.00
C ILE A 226 5.24 1.93 -25.77
N GLU A 227 5.07 1.92 -27.09
CA GLU A 227 5.21 3.12 -27.95
C GLU A 227 4.19 4.22 -27.60
N HIS A 228 3.04 3.84 -27.02
CA HIS A 228 1.99 4.74 -26.55
C HIS A 228 2.05 4.98 -25.05
N TRP A 229 3.21 4.75 -24.41
CA TRP A 229 3.39 4.81 -22.95
C TRP A 229 2.76 6.05 -22.30
N THR A 230 3.06 7.25 -22.80
CA THR A 230 2.56 8.50 -22.19
C THR A 230 1.04 8.58 -22.22
N PHE A 231 0.41 8.19 -23.33
CA PHE A 231 -1.04 8.18 -23.45
C PHE A 231 -1.66 7.13 -22.53
N TYR A 232 -1.15 5.90 -22.59
CA TYR A 232 -1.59 4.81 -21.71
C TYR A 232 -1.50 5.22 -20.23
N PHE A 233 -0.35 5.75 -19.80
CA PHE A 233 -0.12 6.17 -18.43
C PHE A 233 -1.08 7.27 -17.97
N LEU A 234 -1.20 8.37 -18.73
CA LEU A 234 -2.08 9.48 -18.36
C LEU A 234 -3.55 9.09 -18.41
N PHE A 235 -3.94 8.25 -19.37
CA PHE A 235 -5.31 7.75 -19.49
C PHE A 235 -5.67 6.85 -18.31
N THR A 236 -4.82 5.88 -17.96
CA THR A 236 -5.04 5.03 -16.79
C THR A 236 -5.13 5.87 -15.52
N LEU A 237 -4.24 6.85 -15.33
CA LEU A 237 -4.26 7.75 -14.18
C LEU A 237 -5.58 8.55 -14.11
N ALA A 238 -6.01 9.12 -15.23
CA ALA A 238 -7.26 9.87 -15.31
C ALA A 238 -8.47 8.99 -14.99
N VAL A 239 -8.54 7.78 -15.55
CA VAL A 239 -9.61 6.81 -15.28
C VAL A 239 -9.61 6.42 -13.81
N THR A 240 -8.47 6.03 -13.25
CA THR A 240 -8.32 5.63 -11.86
C THR A 240 -8.80 6.72 -10.90
N PHE A 241 -8.31 7.95 -11.04
CA PHE A 241 -8.72 9.04 -10.16
C PHE A 241 -10.17 9.46 -10.36
N THR A 242 -10.70 9.38 -11.58
CA THR A 242 -12.12 9.65 -11.84
C THR A 242 -13.02 8.60 -11.20
N VAL A 243 -12.68 7.32 -11.37
CA VAL A 243 -13.39 6.21 -10.72
C VAL A 243 -13.34 6.38 -9.21
N THR A 244 -12.19 6.71 -8.61
CA THR A 244 -12.08 6.96 -7.17
C THR A 244 -12.92 8.16 -6.69
N ALA A 245 -13.03 9.22 -7.51
CA ALA A 245 -13.90 10.35 -7.20
C ALA A 245 -15.39 9.95 -7.23
N ILE A 246 -15.77 9.05 -8.13
CA ILE A 246 -17.14 8.53 -8.20
C ILE A 246 -17.38 7.56 -7.04
N THR A 247 -16.49 6.60 -6.81
CA THR A 247 -16.67 5.54 -5.82
C THR A 247 -16.70 6.06 -4.39
N SER A 248 -15.97 7.14 -4.08
CA SER A 248 -16.06 7.82 -2.77
C SER A 248 -17.46 8.37 -2.44
N ARG A 249 -18.34 8.49 -3.45
CA ARG A 249 -19.72 8.98 -3.32
C ARG A 249 -20.79 7.90 -3.43
N ILE A 250 -20.44 6.67 -3.83
CA ILE A 250 -21.38 5.56 -3.95
C ILE A 250 -21.25 4.60 -2.77
N TYR A 251 -22.26 3.75 -2.60
CA TYR A 251 -22.21 2.65 -1.63
C TYR A 251 -21.16 1.61 -2.07
N PRO A 252 -20.36 1.03 -1.15
CA PRO A 252 -20.45 1.13 0.31
C PRO A 252 -19.66 2.27 0.96
N LEU A 253 -18.75 2.93 0.22
CA LEU A 253 -17.80 3.89 0.79
C LEU A 253 -18.49 5.10 1.42
N ASN A 254 -19.54 5.64 0.78
CA ASN A 254 -20.25 6.81 1.29
C ASN A 254 -20.99 6.59 2.62
N ARG A 255 -21.25 5.33 3.02
CA ARG A 255 -21.94 4.95 4.26
C ARG A 255 -21.01 4.48 5.36
N LYS A 256 -19.70 4.35 5.09
CA LYS A 256 -18.72 4.01 6.11
C LYS A 256 -18.70 5.08 7.22
N PRO A 257 -18.50 4.71 8.49
CA PRO A 257 -18.51 5.68 9.59
C PRO A 257 -17.29 6.60 9.52
N GLU A 258 -17.47 7.85 9.96
CA GLU A 258 -16.38 8.83 10.11
C GLU A 258 -15.74 8.72 11.51
N THR A 259 -15.49 7.49 11.95
CA THR A 259 -14.87 7.20 13.24
C THR A 259 -13.37 6.98 13.09
N TYR A 260 -12.60 7.47 14.04
CA TYR A 260 -11.16 7.25 14.10
C TYR A 260 -10.83 5.90 14.76
N TYR A 261 -9.61 5.42 14.53
CA TYR A 261 -9.15 4.13 15.04
C TYR A 261 -9.31 4.03 16.56
N LYS A 262 -10.06 3.01 17.00
CA LYS A 262 -10.38 2.73 18.42
C LYS A 262 -11.00 3.92 19.18
N GLY A 263 -11.76 4.78 18.49
CA GLY A 263 -12.45 5.91 19.13
C GLY A 263 -11.51 7.00 19.65
N LYS A 264 -10.28 7.07 19.13
CA LYS A 264 -9.37 8.19 19.41
C LYS A 264 -9.96 9.53 18.93
N ASP A 265 -9.52 10.62 19.54
CA ASP A 265 -9.74 11.96 18.99
C ASP A 265 -9.01 12.10 17.65
N GLY A 266 -9.69 12.72 16.69
CA GLY A 266 -9.18 12.93 15.34
C GLY A 266 -8.23 14.11 15.23
N ASP A 267 -7.17 13.95 14.45
CA ASP A 267 -6.30 15.04 14.03
C ASP A 267 -6.87 15.68 12.76
N ILE A 268 -7.71 16.70 12.95
CA ILE A 268 -8.45 17.38 11.89
C ILE A 268 -7.57 18.47 11.26
N GLU A 269 -7.44 18.44 9.93
CA GLU A 269 -6.70 19.48 9.20
C GLU A 269 -7.29 20.89 9.44
N PRO A 270 -6.46 21.89 9.76
CA PRO A 270 -6.88 23.25 10.09
C PRO A 270 -7.43 23.98 8.87
N ASP A 271 -8.55 24.68 9.03
CA ASP A 271 -9.18 25.43 7.93
C ASP A 271 -8.24 26.47 7.30
N LEU A 272 -8.26 26.51 5.97
CA LEU A 272 -7.40 27.38 5.16
C LEU A 272 -7.89 28.82 5.21
N LYS A 273 -7.59 29.52 6.31
CA LYS A 273 -7.79 30.97 6.44
C LYS A 273 -6.45 31.69 6.35
N GLY A 274 -6.09 32.17 5.15
CA GLY A 274 -4.85 32.92 4.90
C GLY A 274 -3.95 32.28 3.85
N ASN A 275 -2.64 32.56 3.90
CA ASN A 275 -1.69 32.02 2.92
C ASN A 275 -1.43 30.52 3.17
N PRO A 276 -1.78 29.63 2.22
CA PRO A 276 -1.68 28.18 2.42
C PRO A 276 -0.24 27.70 2.64
N PHE A 277 0.77 28.31 1.99
CA PHE A 277 2.17 27.93 2.18
C PHE A 277 2.66 28.29 3.58
N LYS A 278 2.26 29.45 4.11
CA LYS A 278 2.64 29.87 5.46
C LYS A 278 2.02 28.94 6.52
N ILE A 279 0.75 28.59 6.34
CA ILE A 279 0.04 27.66 7.22
C ILE A 279 0.70 26.27 7.14
N ALA A 280 0.93 25.77 5.93
CA ALA A 280 1.56 24.47 5.71
C ALA A 280 2.94 24.38 6.38
N TRP A 281 3.75 25.44 6.26
CA TRP A 281 5.04 25.51 6.93
C TRP A 281 4.91 25.55 8.46
N GLN A 282 3.96 26.31 8.99
CA GLN A 282 3.73 26.41 10.44
C GLN A 282 3.30 25.05 11.03
N GLU A 283 2.36 24.37 10.38
CA GLU A 283 1.91 23.03 10.78
C GLU A 283 3.05 22.01 10.72
N ALA A 284 3.84 22.01 9.65
CA ALA A 284 4.98 21.11 9.51
C ALA A 284 6.03 21.33 10.62
N MET A 285 6.32 22.59 10.95
CA MET A 285 7.23 22.92 12.05
C MET A 285 6.65 22.57 13.42
N ALA A 286 5.33 22.70 13.61
CA ALA A 286 4.66 22.31 14.86
C ALA A 286 4.79 20.81 15.10
N VAL A 287 4.48 19.98 14.10
CA VAL A 287 4.65 18.52 14.18
C VAL A 287 6.10 18.13 14.41
N LEU A 288 7.06 18.77 13.72
CA LEU A 288 8.48 18.53 13.97
C LEU A 288 8.87 18.81 15.43
N ASN A 289 8.29 19.84 16.06
CA ASN A 289 8.61 20.20 17.44
C ASN A 289 8.08 19.19 18.47
N GLU A 290 6.92 18.59 18.19
CA GLU A 290 6.29 17.60 19.05
C GLU A 290 6.75 16.17 18.74
N SER A 291 7.50 16.00 17.64
CA SER A 291 8.00 14.70 17.22
C SER A 291 8.98 14.08 18.21
N SER A 292 8.79 12.79 18.49
CA SER A 292 9.75 11.99 19.26
C SER A 292 11.11 11.91 18.55
N PRO A 293 12.19 11.57 19.30
CA PRO A 293 13.51 11.35 18.73
C PRO A 293 13.51 10.37 17.55
N LEU A 294 14.42 10.59 16.59
CA LEU A 294 14.49 9.83 15.33
C LEU A 294 14.54 8.32 15.52
N LEU A 295 15.45 7.85 16.37
CA LEU A 295 15.63 6.43 16.62
C LEU A 295 14.41 5.79 17.27
N GLU A 296 13.72 6.52 18.15
CA GLU A 296 12.51 6.03 18.80
C GLU A 296 11.36 5.85 17.79
N ASN A 297 11.16 6.83 16.91
CA ASN A 297 10.15 6.75 15.85
C ASN A 297 10.46 5.64 14.85
N ILE A 298 11.73 5.52 14.41
CA ILE A 298 12.17 4.44 13.51
C ILE A 298 11.91 3.08 14.17
N TRP A 299 12.28 2.90 15.43
CA TRP A 299 12.11 1.63 16.14
C TRP A 299 10.64 1.27 16.33
N ARG A 300 9.81 2.26 16.70
CA ARG A 300 8.36 2.10 16.82
C ARG A 300 7.73 1.69 15.50
N ASN A 301 8.05 2.39 14.42
CA ASN A 301 7.50 2.09 13.11
C ASN A 301 8.02 0.76 12.54
N LEU A 302 9.28 0.41 12.77
CA LEU A 302 9.83 -0.89 12.41
C LEU A 302 9.07 -2.03 13.11
N LYS A 303 8.85 -1.92 14.43
CA LYS A 303 8.04 -2.91 15.17
C LYS A 303 6.63 -3.06 14.59
N ASP A 304 5.98 -1.95 14.27
CA ASP A 304 4.64 -1.98 13.70
C ASP A 304 4.61 -2.54 12.28
N GLY A 305 5.64 -2.28 11.46
CA GLY A 305 5.83 -2.88 10.15
C GLY A 305 6.06 -4.39 10.22
N ILE A 306 6.94 -4.86 11.12
CA ILE A 306 7.18 -6.29 11.35
C ILE A 306 5.88 -6.98 11.79
N ARG A 307 5.13 -6.40 12.74
CA ARG A 307 3.83 -6.94 13.17
C ARG A 307 2.83 -7.02 12.03
N LEU A 308 2.78 -6.01 11.18
CA LEU A 308 1.91 -6.01 10.00
C LEU A 308 2.31 -7.12 9.02
N ALA A 309 3.59 -7.25 8.69
CA ALA A 309 4.11 -8.28 7.80
C ALA A 309 3.78 -9.70 8.31
N ILE A 310 4.03 -9.96 9.60
CA ILE A 310 3.65 -11.22 10.27
C ILE A 310 2.15 -11.48 10.12
N SER A 311 1.31 -10.47 10.37
CA SER A 311 -0.14 -10.65 10.39
C SER A 311 -0.76 -10.94 9.02
N ILE A 312 -0.15 -10.47 7.93
CA ILE A 312 -0.72 -10.59 6.58
C ILE A 312 -0.10 -11.72 5.76
N ALA A 313 1.16 -12.10 6.02
CA ALA A 313 1.88 -13.14 5.28
C ALA A 313 1.06 -14.43 5.05
N PRO A 314 0.45 -15.07 6.08
CA PRO A 314 -0.34 -16.29 5.89
C PRO A 314 -1.65 -16.07 5.12
N ASN A 315 -2.23 -14.87 5.19
CA ASN A 315 -3.42 -14.52 4.41
C ASN A 315 -3.11 -14.31 2.93
N ILE A 316 -1.98 -13.67 2.60
CA ILE A 316 -1.57 -13.45 1.21
C ILE A 316 -1.42 -14.78 0.48
N ILE A 317 -0.71 -15.75 1.07
CA ILE A 317 -0.52 -17.05 0.43
C ILE A 317 -1.82 -17.84 0.31
N SER A 318 -2.67 -17.85 1.35
CA SER A 318 -3.91 -18.62 1.32
C SER A 318 -4.92 -18.06 0.33
N ILE A 319 -5.18 -16.75 0.38
CA ILE A 319 -6.11 -16.09 -0.53
C ILE A 319 -5.57 -16.12 -1.97
N GLY A 320 -4.27 -15.88 -2.17
CA GLY A 320 -3.65 -15.92 -3.49
C GLY A 320 -3.76 -17.29 -4.14
N VAL A 321 -3.43 -18.36 -3.41
CA VAL A 321 -3.53 -19.74 -3.93
C VAL A 321 -4.98 -20.14 -4.19
N LEU A 322 -5.91 -19.79 -3.29
CA LEU A 322 -7.34 -20.04 -3.51
C LEU A 322 -7.86 -19.27 -4.73
N GLY A 323 -7.41 -18.02 -4.92
CA GLY A 323 -7.72 -17.21 -6.09
C GLY A 323 -7.31 -17.90 -7.39
N LEU A 324 -6.07 -18.40 -7.45
CA LEU A 324 -5.57 -19.15 -8.60
C LEU A 324 -6.31 -20.49 -8.82
N ILE A 325 -6.66 -21.19 -7.74
CA ILE A 325 -7.47 -22.43 -7.85
C ILE A 325 -8.82 -22.12 -8.48
N ILE A 326 -9.48 -21.06 -8.01
CA ILE A 326 -10.77 -20.62 -8.55
C ILE A 326 -10.61 -20.16 -10.00
N ALA A 327 -9.53 -19.45 -10.34
CA ALA A 327 -9.25 -18.99 -11.69
C ALA A 327 -9.02 -20.12 -12.69
N ASN A 328 -8.25 -21.13 -12.29
CA ASN A 328 -7.79 -22.18 -13.21
C ASN A 328 -8.71 -23.40 -13.27
N TYR A 329 -9.45 -23.70 -12.19
CA TYR A 329 -10.24 -24.94 -12.09
C TYR A 329 -11.74 -24.72 -11.96
N THR A 330 -12.23 -23.48 -11.99
CA THR A 330 -13.67 -23.20 -11.90
C THR A 330 -14.12 -22.20 -12.96
N PRO A 331 -15.39 -22.26 -13.41
CA PRO A 331 -15.92 -21.29 -14.37
C PRO A 331 -16.26 -19.94 -13.70
N LEU A 332 -15.84 -19.68 -12.46
CA LEU A 332 -16.26 -18.47 -11.74
C LEU A 332 -15.87 -17.20 -12.50
N PHE A 333 -14.64 -17.11 -13.03
CA PHE A 333 -14.21 -15.93 -13.78
C PHE A 333 -14.84 -15.83 -15.17
N ASP A 334 -15.29 -16.95 -15.75
CA ASP A 334 -16.14 -16.91 -16.94
C ASP A 334 -17.51 -16.30 -16.61
N ILE A 335 -18.09 -16.70 -15.48
CA ILE A 335 -19.37 -16.17 -14.99
C ILE A 335 -19.24 -14.69 -14.66
N LEU A 336 -18.20 -14.29 -13.93
CA LEU A 336 -17.91 -12.89 -13.62
C LEU A 336 -17.59 -12.08 -14.88
N GLY A 337 -17.02 -12.69 -15.91
CA GLY A 337 -16.83 -12.08 -17.22
C GLY A 337 -18.14 -11.55 -17.81
N TYR A 338 -19.28 -12.22 -17.59
CA TYR A 338 -20.58 -11.71 -18.06
C TYR A 338 -20.99 -10.38 -17.42
N LEU A 339 -20.44 -9.99 -16.27
CA LEU A 339 -20.66 -8.66 -15.70
C LEU A 339 -20.06 -7.56 -16.59
N PHE A 340 -18.89 -7.83 -17.19
CA PHE A 340 -18.16 -6.89 -18.04
C PHE A 340 -18.55 -7.02 -19.52
N TYR A 341 -19.16 -8.13 -19.93
CA TYR A 341 -19.52 -8.42 -21.31
C TYR A 341 -20.41 -7.35 -21.99
N PRO A 342 -21.47 -6.80 -21.34
CA PRO A 342 -22.26 -5.73 -21.95
C PRO A 342 -21.41 -4.50 -22.29
N ILE A 343 -20.44 -4.17 -21.44
CA ILE A 343 -19.56 -3.02 -21.63
C ILE A 343 -18.62 -3.28 -22.82
N THR A 344 -17.97 -4.44 -22.86
CA THR A 344 -17.04 -4.79 -23.95
C THR A 344 -17.75 -4.92 -25.30
N LEU A 345 -19.01 -5.38 -25.29
CA LEU A 345 -19.85 -5.48 -26.49
C LEU A 345 -20.25 -4.09 -27.01
N ILE A 346 -20.70 -3.18 -26.13
CA ILE A 346 -21.06 -1.80 -26.51
C ILE A 346 -19.85 -1.05 -27.07
N LEU A 347 -18.66 -1.28 -26.50
CA LEU A 347 -17.40 -0.70 -26.98
C LEU A 347 -16.86 -1.35 -28.27
N ARG A 348 -17.53 -2.40 -28.78
CA ARG A 348 -17.17 -3.13 -30.02
C ARG A 348 -15.73 -3.66 -30.02
N ILE A 349 -15.30 -4.21 -28.89
CA ILE A 349 -13.97 -4.84 -28.77
C ILE A 349 -13.93 -6.09 -29.68
N PRO A 350 -12.83 -6.37 -30.42
CA PRO A 350 -12.74 -7.48 -31.38
C PRO A 350 -13.06 -8.87 -30.81
N GLU A 351 -12.90 -9.08 -29.49
CA GLU A 351 -13.31 -10.28 -28.76
C GLU A 351 -13.97 -9.93 -27.41
N PRO A 352 -15.27 -9.57 -27.38
CA PRO A 352 -15.90 -9.00 -26.19
C PRO A 352 -15.90 -9.93 -24.98
N LEU A 353 -16.10 -11.23 -25.19
CA LEU A 353 -16.12 -12.21 -24.10
C LEU A 353 -14.73 -12.45 -23.51
N LEU A 354 -13.70 -12.53 -24.37
CA LEU A 354 -12.32 -12.70 -23.91
C LEU A 354 -11.85 -11.46 -23.14
N ALA A 355 -12.14 -10.25 -23.64
CA ALA A 355 -11.84 -9.00 -22.95
C ALA A 355 -12.60 -8.86 -21.63
N ALA A 356 -13.84 -9.35 -21.57
CA ALA A 356 -14.65 -9.33 -20.36
C ALA A 356 -14.13 -10.31 -19.31
N LYS A 357 -13.74 -11.52 -19.73
CA LYS A 357 -13.06 -12.50 -18.87
C LYS A 357 -11.71 -11.98 -18.38
N ALA A 358 -10.89 -11.38 -19.24
CA ALA A 358 -9.63 -10.78 -18.87
C ALA A 358 -9.81 -9.66 -17.83
N SER A 359 -10.84 -8.81 -18.02
CA SER A 359 -11.23 -7.80 -17.02
C SER A 359 -11.58 -8.45 -15.67
N ALA A 360 -12.33 -9.55 -15.66
CA ALA A 360 -12.66 -10.27 -14.44
C ALA A 360 -11.42 -10.90 -13.77
N ILE A 361 -10.52 -11.50 -14.55
CA ILE A 361 -9.27 -12.11 -14.04
C ILE A 361 -8.34 -11.06 -13.46
N SER A 362 -8.30 -9.84 -14.03
CA SER A 362 -7.48 -8.75 -13.50
C SER A 362 -7.78 -8.43 -12.03
N ILE A 363 -8.99 -8.73 -11.54
CA ILE A 363 -9.38 -8.61 -10.13
C ILE A 363 -8.61 -9.60 -9.23
N SER A 364 -8.17 -10.74 -9.76
CA SER A 364 -7.39 -11.72 -9.00
C SER A 364 -5.88 -11.50 -9.11
N GLU A 365 -5.41 -10.96 -10.23
CA GLU A 365 -3.97 -10.84 -10.54
C GLU A 365 -3.37 -9.48 -10.17
N MET A 366 -4.17 -8.40 -10.20
CA MET A 366 -3.70 -7.02 -10.08
C MET A 366 -4.22 -6.29 -8.81
N LEU A 367 -4.82 -7.00 -7.86
CA LEU A 367 -5.36 -6.48 -6.60
C LEU A 367 -4.50 -6.83 -5.38
#